data_AF-A0A1A8VB92-F1
#
_entry.id   AF-A0A1A8VB92-F1
#
_cell.length_a   1.000
_cell.length_b   1.000
_cell.length_c   1.000
_cell.angle_alpha   90.00
_cell.angle_beta   90.00
_cell.angle_gamma   90.00
#
_symmetry.space_group_name_H-M   'P 1'
#
loop_
_entity.id
_entity.type
_entity.pdbx_description
1 polymer ?
#
loop_
_entity_poly.entity_id
_entity_poly.type
_entity_poly.pdbx_seq_one_letter_code
_entity_poly.pdbx_strand_id
1 'polypeptide(L)'
;VTTDWLKPDKSSGQTVETTAYVLLTMLLKARISYANPILAWLTQDQHYGGGFFSIKDAVLTLEALTLYKSVMTRSVLNQDINIRYKVKGPLGRVSLSQTRPVATPIQVTKNDDITVTTGYGRGVSSVKLKTVFYQTTASTQPRCNFDLTIEVVGPSVSDNPSMKAPHLVACVKYRPPPNEVATESSLAVMKIQLPTGVEPYLEDLRQFRDDEESLVSHYELQGSTVIIQMDWVPSQVFVCVGFRVRTGFKVVGATESWISVTEPQEKGSLCSKQFSSEQQKLQRLCVDHQCQCMTAACASYRGTTTNTLTLEKRIEEICKEQIKFAYKLTVTSSAAEGDFMTYTATVDQVLRPSNEFEAVSSGTEVDLVKKATCSSVDLHDNRQYLVMGSSGSEVTHNNGFRYRFPLDSDALVELWPTCSSPECEDHISQMAELALQMQLVGCSS
;
A
#
# COMPACT_ATOMS: atom_id res chain seq x y z
N VAL A 1 30.29 -27.38 -0.03
CA VAL A 1 29.53 -26.12 -0.13
C VAL A 1 28.30 -26.27 0.75
N THR A 2 28.33 -25.69 1.95
CA THR A 2 27.19 -25.69 2.88
C THR A 2 26.14 -24.72 2.34
N THR A 3 25.16 -25.24 1.60
CA THR A 3 24.00 -24.46 1.15
C THR A 3 23.16 -24.10 2.37
N ASP A 4 23.14 -22.83 2.71
CA ASP A 4 22.35 -22.27 3.79
C ASP A 4 20.87 -22.21 3.33
N TRP A 5 20.07 -23.17 3.78
CA TRP A 5 18.67 -23.40 3.35
C TRP A 5 17.70 -22.28 3.74
N LEU A 6 18.15 -21.28 4.49
CA LEU A 6 17.32 -20.21 5.07
C LEU A 6 17.23 -18.95 4.20
N LYS A 7 17.94 -18.89 3.06
CA LYS A 7 17.78 -17.80 2.10
C LYS A 7 16.99 -18.28 0.88
N PRO A 8 15.87 -17.63 0.51
CA PRO A 8 15.22 -17.93 -0.77
C PRO A 8 16.23 -17.73 -1.89
N ASP A 9 16.28 -18.71 -2.80
CA ASP A 9 17.22 -18.68 -3.92
C ASP A 9 17.00 -17.40 -4.73
N LYS A 10 18.09 -16.68 -5.02
CA LYS A 10 18.07 -15.48 -5.85
C LYS A 10 18.28 -15.88 -7.32
N SER A 11 17.69 -16.98 -7.73
CA SER A 11 17.76 -17.46 -9.11
C SER A 11 17.06 -16.48 -10.04
N SER A 12 17.65 -16.22 -11.21
CA SER A 12 17.01 -15.49 -12.30
C SER A 12 16.37 -16.49 -13.27
N GLY A 13 15.46 -16.04 -14.14
CA GLY A 13 14.89 -16.89 -15.20
C GLY A 13 15.98 -17.52 -16.07
N GLN A 14 17.04 -16.77 -16.37
CA GLN A 14 18.22 -17.28 -17.09
C GLN A 14 18.93 -18.44 -16.37
N THR A 15 19.05 -18.39 -15.04
CA THR A 15 19.63 -19.50 -14.25
C THR A 15 18.78 -20.75 -14.38
N VAL A 16 17.46 -20.62 -14.30
CA VAL A 16 16.51 -21.74 -14.44
C VAL A 16 16.57 -22.31 -15.86
N GLU A 17 16.55 -21.44 -16.88
CA GLU A 17 16.67 -21.82 -18.30
C GLU A 17 17.96 -22.60 -18.58
N THR A 18 19.11 -22.05 -18.17
CA THR A 18 20.41 -22.70 -18.35
C THR A 18 20.44 -24.07 -17.67
N THR A 19 19.90 -24.15 -16.46
CA THR A 19 19.86 -25.40 -15.69
C THR A 19 18.93 -26.44 -16.32
N ALA A 20 17.80 -26.00 -16.90
CA ALA A 20 16.88 -26.87 -17.64
C ALA A 20 17.55 -27.45 -18.91
N TYR A 21 18.30 -26.65 -19.66
CA TYR A 21 19.09 -27.14 -20.80
C TYR A 21 20.14 -28.18 -20.39
N VAL A 22 20.84 -27.94 -19.27
CA VAL A 22 21.80 -28.91 -18.73
C VAL A 22 21.08 -30.20 -18.34
N LEU A 23 19.92 -30.12 -17.68
CA LEU A 23 19.13 -31.30 -17.32
C LEU A 23 18.71 -32.11 -18.57
N LEU A 24 18.15 -31.44 -19.58
CA LEU A 24 17.78 -32.08 -20.85
C LEU A 24 18.97 -32.78 -21.49
N THR A 25 20.12 -32.10 -21.54
CA THR A 25 21.37 -32.67 -22.10
C THR A 25 21.82 -33.91 -21.33
N MET A 26 21.75 -33.89 -20.00
CA MET A 26 22.16 -35.02 -19.17
C MET A 26 21.22 -36.21 -19.33
N LEU A 27 19.92 -35.96 -19.50
CA LEU A 27 18.94 -37.01 -19.78
C LEU A 27 19.14 -37.63 -21.16
N LEU A 28 19.39 -36.82 -22.19
CA LEU A 28 19.71 -37.29 -23.54
C LEU A 28 21.00 -38.13 -23.56
N LYS A 29 21.99 -37.80 -22.72
CA LYS A 29 23.22 -38.58 -22.55
C LYS A 29 23.10 -39.77 -21.59
N ALA A 30 21.89 -40.09 -21.12
CA ALA A 30 21.61 -41.13 -20.13
C ALA A 30 22.44 -41.02 -18.83
N ARG A 31 22.86 -39.81 -18.44
CA ARG A 31 23.64 -39.53 -17.22
C ARG A 31 22.72 -39.25 -16.04
N ILE A 32 21.95 -40.26 -15.68
CA ILE A 32 20.89 -40.18 -14.68
C ILE A 32 21.37 -39.75 -13.29
N SER A 33 22.49 -40.30 -12.82
CA SER A 33 23.04 -39.98 -11.51
C SER A 33 23.36 -38.49 -11.35
N TYR A 34 23.76 -37.84 -12.45
CA TYR A 34 24.06 -36.41 -12.49
C TYR A 34 22.79 -35.54 -12.66
N ALA A 35 21.74 -36.08 -13.29
CA ALA A 35 20.47 -35.39 -13.49
C ALA A 35 19.66 -35.23 -12.18
N ASN A 36 19.74 -36.20 -11.26
CA ASN A 36 18.96 -36.22 -10.01
C ASN A 36 19.08 -34.93 -9.16
N PRO A 37 20.28 -34.43 -8.81
CA PRO A 37 20.40 -33.20 -8.02
C PRO A 37 19.88 -31.96 -8.77
N ILE A 38 20.03 -31.93 -10.10
CA ILE A 38 19.55 -30.82 -10.94
C ILE A 38 18.01 -30.78 -10.93
N LEU A 39 17.37 -31.95 -11.04
CA LEU A 39 15.92 -32.09 -10.92
C LEU A 39 15.42 -31.64 -9.55
N ALA A 40 16.11 -32.04 -8.47
CA ALA A 40 15.74 -31.64 -7.12
C ALA A 40 15.76 -30.12 -6.95
N TRP A 41 16.77 -29.44 -7.50
CA TRP A 41 16.85 -27.98 -7.49
C TRP A 41 15.72 -27.32 -8.32
N LEU A 42 15.51 -27.74 -9.57
CA LEU A 42 14.44 -27.18 -10.44
C LEU A 42 13.03 -27.35 -9.85
N THR A 43 12.77 -28.49 -9.20
CA THR A 43 11.46 -28.74 -8.55
C THR A 43 11.30 -27.96 -7.24
N GLN A 44 12.39 -27.61 -6.56
CA GLN A 44 12.38 -26.72 -5.39
C GLN A 44 12.18 -25.24 -5.76
N ASP A 45 12.64 -24.80 -6.94
CA ASP A 45 12.54 -23.41 -7.38
C ASP A 45 11.21 -23.05 -8.11
N GLN A 46 10.37 -24.05 -8.37
CA GLN A 46 9.05 -23.84 -8.99
C GLN A 46 8.11 -23.01 -8.09
N HIS A 47 7.47 -21.97 -8.62
CA HIS A 47 6.55 -21.13 -7.85
C HIS A 47 5.23 -21.86 -7.60
N TYR A 48 4.52 -21.43 -6.55
CA TYR A 48 3.15 -21.87 -6.31
C TYR A 48 2.27 -21.55 -7.54
N GLY A 49 1.55 -22.56 -8.05
CA GLY A 49 0.79 -22.48 -9.31
C GLY A 49 1.53 -23.10 -10.52
N GLY A 50 2.73 -23.64 -10.32
CA GLY A 50 3.46 -24.37 -11.35
C GLY A 50 4.25 -23.49 -12.32
N GLY A 51 4.17 -22.17 -12.18
CA GLY A 51 4.91 -21.20 -12.98
C GLY A 51 6.39 -21.14 -12.62
N PHE A 52 7.20 -20.86 -13.64
CA PHE A 52 8.58 -20.42 -13.49
C PHE A 52 8.64 -18.90 -13.76
N PHE A 53 9.84 -18.36 -13.89
CA PHE A 53 10.09 -16.92 -13.87
C PHE A 53 9.66 -16.26 -15.18
N SER A 54 9.78 -16.99 -16.28
CA SER A 54 9.47 -16.63 -17.65
C SER A 54 8.56 -17.71 -18.29
N ILE A 55 8.23 -17.52 -19.58
CA ILE A 55 7.60 -18.55 -20.40
C ILE A 55 8.64 -19.57 -20.87
N LYS A 56 9.86 -19.12 -21.20
CA LYS A 56 10.92 -19.98 -21.78
C LYS A 56 11.40 -21.02 -20.78
N ASP A 57 11.80 -20.58 -19.59
CA ASP A 57 12.21 -21.45 -18.49
C ASP A 57 11.08 -22.39 -18.05
N ALA A 58 9.82 -21.95 -18.09
CA ALA A 58 8.67 -22.78 -17.79
C ALA A 58 8.49 -23.92 -18.79
N VAL A 59 8.52 -23.62 -20.09
CA VAL A 59 8.40 -24.63 -21.15
C VAL A 59 9.54 -25.63 -21.07
N LEU A 60 10.78 -25.15 -20.99
CA LEU A 60 11.98 -26.01 -20.92
C LEU A 60 11.98 -26.89 -19.67
N THR A 61 11.57 -26.33 -18.51
CA THR A 61 11.52 -27.13 -17.28
C THR A 61 10.42 -28.19 -17.36
N LEU A 62 9.24 -27.86 -17.90
CA LEU A 62 8.17 -28.84 -18.11
C LEU A 62 8.60 -29.96 -19.07
N GLU A 63 9.31 -29.62 -20.15
CA GLU A 63 9.91 -30.59 -21.06
C GLU A 63 10.91 -31.50 -20.33
N ALA A 64 11.82 -30.92 -19.55
CA ALA A 64 12.80 -31.68 -18.78
C ALA A 64 12.14 -32.62 -17.76
N LEU A 65 11.11 -32.15 -17.05
CA LEU A 65 10.35 -32.95 -16.07
C LEU A 65 9.60 -34.11 -16.73
N THR A 66 8.99 -33.86 -17.90
CA THR A 66 8.25 -34.90 -18.63
C THR A 66 9.20 -35.95 -19.21
N LEU A 67 10.33 -35.53 -19.75
CA LEU A 67 11.35 -36.43 -20.28
C LEU A 67 12.00 -37.27 -19.16
N TYR A 68 12.35 -36.65 -18.03
CA TYR A 68 12.83 -37.37 -16.85
C TYR A 68 11.83 -38.45 -16.41
N LYS A 69 10.55 -38.10 -16.35
CA LYS A 69 9.47 -39.05 -15.99
C LYS A 69 9.32 -40.19 -17.00
N SER A 70 9.64 -39.96 -18.28
CA SER A 70 9.61 -41.01 -19.31
C SER A 70 10.76 -42.00 -19.17
N VAL A 71 11.93 -41.55 -18.70
CA VAL A 71 13.13 -42.40 -18.54
C VAL A 71 13.13 -43.13 -17.21
N MET A 72 12.40 -42.63 -16.21
CA MET A 72 12.35 -43.18 -14.86
C MET A 72 11.14 -44.07 -14.59
N THR A 73 11.32 -45.04 -13.70
CA THR A 73 10.23 -45.90 -13.22
C THR A 73 9.30 -45.11 -12.29
N ARG A 74 7.99 -45.32 -12.45
CA ARG A 74 7.00 -44.70 -11.56
C ARG A 74 7.06 -45.34 -10.17
N SER A 75 7.47 -44.57 -9.17
CA SER A 75 7.25 -44.95 -7.77
C SER A 75 5.76 -44.87 -7.43
N VAL A 76 5.22 -45.85 -6.69
CA VAL A 76 3.85 -45.80 -6.17
C VAL A 76 3.74 -44.65 -5.18
N LEU A 77 2.87 -43.67 -5.47
CA LEU A 77 2.59 -42.57 -4.57
C LEU A 77 1.61 -43.01 -3.48
N ASN A 78 2.08 -42.99 -2.24
CA ASN A 78 1.27 -43.20 -1.05
C ASN A 78 1.94 -42.47 0.12
N GLN A 79 1.51 -41.23 0.41
CA GLN A 79 2.11 -40.40 1.44
C GLN A 79 1.04 -39.75 2.31
N ASP A 80 1.22 -39.86 3.62
CA ASP A 80 0.48 -39.08 4.60
C ASP A 80 1.34 -37.92 5.10
N ILE A 81 0.86 -36.72 4.82
CA ILE A 81 1.53 -35.46 5.10
C ILE A 81 0.75 -34.75 6.22
N ASN A 82 1.44 -34.43 7.30
CA ASN A 82 0.91 -33.68 8.42
C ASN A 82 1.48 -32.26 8.40
N ILE A 83 0.60 -31.26 8.45
CA ILE A 83 0.96 -29.85 8.36
C ILE A 83 0.52 -29.21 9.68
N ARG A 84 1.47 -28.60 10.38
CA ARG A 84 1.23 -28.01 11.70
C ARG A 84 1.89 -26.65 11.80
N TYR A 85 1.25 -25.78 12.57
CA TYR A 85 1.92 -24.62 13.13
C TYR A 85 2.90 -25.08 14.21
N LYS A 86 4.05 -24.44 14.28
CA LYS A 86 5.10 -24.79 15.25
C LYS A 86 4.63 -24.65 16.69
N VAL A 87 3.86 -23.60 16.98
CA VAL A 87 3.31 -23.33 18.33
C VAL A 87 1.79 -23.43 18.34
N LYS A 88 1.11 -22.97 17.28
CA LYS A 88 -0.35 -22.78 17.27
C LYS A 88 -1.18 -24.03 16.91
N GLY A 89 -0.58 -25.22 16.98
CA GLY A 89 -1.28 -26.50 16.83
C GLY A 89 -1.40 -27.01 15.39
N PRO A 90 -2.35 -27.93 15.10
CA PRO A 90 -2.50 -28.52 13.77
C PRO A 90 -3.09 -27.53 12.74
N LEU A 91 -2.60 -27.60 11.50
CA LEU A 91 -3.11 -26.82 10.36
C LEU A 91 -3.91 -27.71 9.40
N GLY A 92 -3.41 -28.91 9.09
CA GLY A 92 -4.13 -29.85 8.23
C GLY A 92 -3.39 -31.16 8.01
N ARG A 93 -4.09 -32.15 7.47
CA ARG A 93 -3.52 -33.44 7.05
C ARG A 93 -3.93 -33.74 5.63
N VAL A 94 -2.97 -34.15 4.82
CA VAL A 94 -3.14 -34.47 3.40
C VAL A 94 -2.68 -35.89 3.17
N SER A 95 -3.48 -36.68 2.45
CA SER A 95 -3.10 -38.02 2.01
C SER A 95 -3.04 -38.04 0.49
N LEU A 96 -1.84 -38.29 -0.05
CA LEU A 96 -1.58 -38.36 -1.48
C LEU A 96 -1.53 -39.82 -1.91
N SER A 97 -2.28 -40.16 -2.96
CA SER A 97 -2.30 -41.50 -3.54
C SER A 97 -2.19 -41.42 -5.07
N GLN A 98 -2.01 -42.56 -5.74
CA GLN A 98 -2.00 -42.60 -7.21
C GLN A 98 -3.31 -42.08 -7.83
N THR A 99 -4.44 -42.25 -7.15
CA THR A 99 -5.76 -41.77 -7.57
C THR A 99 -6.02 -40.32 -7.17
N ARG A 100 -5.33 -39.82 -6.14
CA ARG A 100 -5.41 -38.43 -5.66
C ARG A 100 -3.98 -37.87 -5.46
N PRO A 101 -3.27 -37.56 -6.56
CA PRO A 101 -1.87 -37.15 -6.49
C PRO A 101 -1.68 -35.67 -6.14
N VAL A 102 -2.76 -34.88 -6.17
CA VAL A 102 -2.75 -33.45 -5.88
C VAL A 102 -3.77 -33.15 -4.80
N ALA A 103 -3.38 -32.34 -3.81
CA ALA A 103 -4.25 -31.88 -2.75
C ALA A 103 -4.75 -30.47 -3.03
N THR A 104 -5.93 -30.14 -2.49
CA THR A 104 -6.46 -28.78 -2.52
C THR A 104 -5.59 -27.85 -1.67
N PRO A 105 -5.34 -26.61 -2.12
CA PRO A 105 -4.60 -25.63 -1.33
C PRO A 105 -5.19 -25.40 0.06
N ILE A 106 -4.33 -25.28 1.07
CA ILE A 106 -4.73 -24.98 2.45
C ILE A 106 -4.36 -23.53 2.74
N GLN A 107 -5.33 -22.73 3.18
CA GLN A 107 -5.10 -21.34 3.56
C GLN A 107 -4.48 -21.25 4.96
N VAL A 108 -3.40 -20.48 5.06
CA VAL A 108 -2.70 -20.21 6.32
C VAL A 108 -3.25 -18.92 6.89
N THR A 109 -3.95 -19.00 8.02
CA THR A 109 -4.66 -17.86 8.62
C THR A 109 -3.94 -17.26 9.83
N LYS A 110 -2.97 -17.97 10.40
CA LYS A 110 -2.24 -17.55 11.59
C LYS A 110 -0.78 -17.27 11.25
N ASN A 111 -0.22 -16.20 11.81
CA ASN A 111 1.20 -15.89 11.70
C ASN A 111 2.02 -16.79 12.65
N ASP A 112 2.53 -17.91 12.17
CA ASP A 112 3.40 -18.85 12.88
C ASP A 112 4.19 -19.68 11.86
N ASP A 113 5.34 -20.22 12.27
CA ASP A 113 6.15 -21.11 11.43
C ASP A 113 5.35 -22.38 11.10
N ILE A 114 5.48 -22.84 9.85
CA ILE A 114 4.80 -24.05 9.38
C ILE A 114 5.80 -25.19 9.30
N THR A 115 5.49 -26.27 10.01
CA THR A 115 6.23 -27.53 9.94
C THR A 115 5.41 -28.54 9.14
N VAL A 116 6.03 -29.06 8.08
CA VAL A 116 5.47 -30.12 7.24
C VAL A 116 6.24 -31.40 7.51
N THR A 117 5.56 -32.43 8.00
CA THR A 117 6.16 -33.74 8.23
C THR A 117 5.44 -34.80 7.42
N THR A 118 6.22 -35.68 6.80
CA THR A 118 5.72 -36.91 6.19
C THR A 118 5.91 -38.04 7.18
N GLY A 119 4.88 -38.87 7.38
CA GLY A 119 5.02 -40.13 8.12
C GLY A 119 5.75 -41.19 7.29
N TYR A 120 5.42 -42.46 7.50
CA TYR A 120 5.81 -43.54 6.59
C TYR A 120 5.01 -43.42 5.28
N GLY A 121 5.71 -43.25 4.16
CA GLY A 121 5.10 -43.13 2.84
C GLY A 121 6.09 -43.39 1.72
N ARG A 122 5.59 -43.75 0.53
CA ARG A 122 6.40 -43.95 -0.69
C ARG A 122 6.06 -42.88 -1.72
N GLY A 123 7.06 -42.49 -2.49
CA GLY A 123 6.95 -41.45 -3.52
C GLY A 123 7.59 -40.14 -3.10
N VAL A 124 7.51 -39.16 -3.99
CA VAL A 124 8.06 -37.81 -3.81
C VAL A 124 6.91 -36.82 -3.94
N SER A 125 6.80 -35.91 -2.98
CA SER A 125 5.86 -34.78 -3.02
C SER A 125 6.62 -33.47 -2.86
N SER A 126 6.04 -32.40 -3.42
CA SER A 126 6.56 -31.05 -3.32
C SER A 126 5.51 -30.18 -2.64
N VAL A 127 5.95 -29.39 -1.66
CA VAL A 127 5.08 -28.50 -0.88
C VAL A 127 5.55 -27.07 -1.10
N LYS A 128 4.62 -26.19 -1.44
CA LYS A 128 4.89 -24.78 -1.78
C LYS A 128 4.02 -23.88 -0.93
N LEU A 129 4.64 -22.88 -0.33
CA LEU A 129 3.97 -21.82 0.43
C LEU A 129 4.01 -20.53 -0.38
N LYS A 130 2.85 -19.90 -0.56
CA LYS A 130 2.74 -18.56 -1.16
C LYS A 130 2.26 -17.59 -0.10
N THR A 131 3.07 -16.57 0.16
CA THR A 131 2.72 -15.46 1.04
C THR A 131 2.35 -14.25 0.18
N VAL A 132 1.20 -13.65 0.46
CA VAL A 132 0.76 -12.41 -0.17
C VAL A 132 0.59 -11.38 0.93
N PHE A 133 1.23 -10.22 0.77
CA PHE A 133 1.15 -9.12 1.72
C PHE A 133 1.15 -7.79 0.96
N TYR A 134 0.62 -6.75 1.58
CA TYR A 134 0.71 -5.39 1.09
C TYR A 134 1.91 -4.70 1.73
N GLN A 135 2.78 -4.11 0.93
CA GLN A 135 3.88 -3.28 1.40
C GLN A 135 3.46 -1.81 1.31
N THR A 136 3.64 -1.06 2.40
CA THR A 136 3.23 0.36 2.50
C THR A 136 4.32 1.33 2.09
N THR A 137 5.58 0.89 2.05
CA THR A 137 6.72 1.66 1.56
C THR A 137 7.14 1.12 0.19
N ALA A 138 7.49 2.02 -0.74
CA ALA A 138 8.15 1.61 -1.99
C ALA A 138 9.43 0.87 -1.58
N SER A 139 9.45 -0.45 -1.78
CA SER A 139 10.65 -1.27 -1.55
C SER A 139 11.82 -0.56 -2.20
N THR A 140 12.89 -0.31 -1.47
CA THR A 140 14.17 0.10 -2.06
C THR A 140 14.55 -1.02 -3.02
N GLN A 141 14.19 -0.85 -4.30
CA GLN A 141 14.30 -1.92 -5.28
C GLN A 141 15.78 -2.28 -5.37
N PRO A 142 16.18 -3.49 -4.93
CA PRO A 142 17.59 -3.79 -4.76
C PRO A 142 18.35 -3.77 -6.10
N ARG A 143 17.62 -3.87 -7.22
CA ARG A 143 18.08 -3.66 -8.59
C ARG A 143 16.94 -3.03 -9.38
N CYS A 144 17.22 -1.96 -10.09
CA CYS A 144 16.29 -1.36 -11.04
C CYS A 144 17.07 -1.01 -12.31
N ASN A 145 16.79 -1.75 -13.38
CA ASN A 145 17.49 -1.67 -14.67
C ASN A 145 16.78 -0.73 -15.64
N PHE A 146 15.89 0.14 -15.16
CA PHE A 146 15.15 1.09 -15.99
C PHE A 146 15.04 2.45 -15.30
N ASP A 147 15.27 3.52 -16.06
CA ASP A 147 14.90 4.86 -15.65
C ASP A 147 13.45 5.15 -16.10
N LEU A 148 12.60 5.53 -15.14
CA LEU A 148 11.16 5.71 -15.34
C LEU A 148 10.71 7.15 -15.06
N THR A 149 9.97 7.73 -16.00
CA THR A 149 9.24 8.98 -15.81
C THR A 149 7.78 8.80 -16.25
N ILE A 150 6.87 9.44 -15.53
CA ILE A 150 5.45 9.42 -15.86
C ILE A 150 4.86 10.75 -15.43
N GLU A 151 4.13 11.37 -16.34
CA GLU A 151 3.54 12.69 -16.12
C GLU A 151 2.12 12.71 -16.68
N VAL A 152 1.22 13.38 -15.95
CA VAL A 152 -0.12 13.67 -16.42
C VAL A 152 -0.09 15.09 -16.99
N VAL A 153 -0.13 15.18 -18.30
CA VAL A 153 -0.12 16.45 -19.03
C VAL A 153 -1.56 16.95 -19.13
N GLY A 154 -1.84 18.07 -18.47
CA GLY A 154 -3.13 18.74 -18.53
C GLY A 154 -3.42 19.34 -19.92
N PRO A 155 -4.67 19.78 -20.16
CA PRO A 155 -5.03 20.44 -21.41
C PRO A 155 -4.17 21.69 -21.64
N SER A 156 -3.39 21.70 -22.72
CA SER A 156 -2.63 22.88 -23.11
C SER A 156 -3.57 23.95 -23.68
N VAL A 157 -3.27 25.24 -23.45
CA VAL A 157 -4.00 26.40 -24.00
C VAL A 157 -3.71 26.58 -25.51
N SER A 158 -3.12 25.58 -26.18
CA SER A 158 -2.82 25.66 -27.61
C SER A 158 -4.09 25.39 -28.45
N ASP A 159 -4.23 26.10 -29.57
CA ASP A 159 -5.39 26.09 -30.48
C ASP A 159 -5.65 24.72 -31.18
N ASN A 160 -4.92 23.66 -30.84
CA ASN A 160 -5.13 22.34 -31.42
C ASN A 160 -6.25 21.58 -30.70
N PRO A 161 -7.36 21.23 -31.38
CA PRO A 161 -8.52 20.60 -30.76
C PRO A 161 -8.25 19.18 -30.22
N SER A 162 -7.16 18.51 -30.60
CA SER A 162 -6.76 17.20 -30.03
C SER A 162 -6.04 17.30 -28.68
N MET A 163 -5.47 18.45 -28.31
CA MET A 163 -4.70 18.64 -27.07
C MET A 163 -5.51 19.17 -25.88
N LYS A 164 -6.86 19.17 -25.98
CA LYS A 164 -7.79 19.59 -24.92
C LYS A 164 -8.14 18.48 -23.92
N ALA A 165 -7.83 17.23 -24.21
CA ALA A 165 -8.01 16.13 -23.26
C ALA A 165 -6.75 15.98 -22.40
N PRO A 166 -6.84 15.61 -21.11
CA PRO A 166 -5.66 15.26 -20.35
C PRO A 166 -4.98 14.02 -20.95
N HIS A 167 -3.65 14.02 -21.00
CA HIS A 167 -2.84 12.93 -21.52
C HIS A 167 -1.97 12.37 -20.41
N LEU A 168 -1.73 11.07 -20.45
CA LEU A 168 -0.72 10.42 -19.61
C LEU A 168 0.44 10.05 -20.51
N VAL A 169 1.64 10.51 -20.16
CA VAL A 169 2.88 10.21 -20.89
C VAL A 169 3.82 9.46 -19.96
N ALA A 170 4.16 8.23 -20.33
CA ALA A 170 5.10 7.38 -19.61
C ALA A 170 6.34 7.17 -20.46
N CYS A 171 7.52 7.44 -19.91
CA CYS A 171 8.78 7.20 -20.57
C CYS A 171 9.64 6.20 -19.79
N VAL A 172 10.33 5.37 -20.57
CA VAL A 172 11.23 4.33 -20.08
C VAL A 172 12.56 4.40 -20.83
N LYS A 173 13.65 4.16 -20.12
CA LYS A 173 14.99 4.02 -20.66
C LYS A 173 15.71 2.88 -19.96
N TYR A 174 16.38 2.02 -20.72
CA TYR A 174 17.11 0.91 -20.13
C TYR A 174 18.40 1.39 -19.45
N ARG A 175 18.67 0.86 -18.26
CA ARG A 175 19.92 1.05 -17.52
C ARG A 175 20.61 -0.31 -17.43
N PRO A 176 21.58 -0.59 -18.31
CA PRO A 176 22.32 -1.84 -18.30
C PRO A 176 23.05 -2.04 -16.94
N PRO A 177 22.95 -3.24 -16.35
CA PRO A 177 23.76 -3.67 -15.22
C PRO A 177 25.27 -3.51 -15.47
N PRO A 178 26.09 -3.40 -14.40
CA PRO A 178 27.54 -3.43 -14.53
C PRO A 178 28.00 -4.73 -15.23
N ASN A 179 28.81 -4.59 -16.29
CA ASN A 179 29.34 -5.67 -17.15
C ASN A 179 28.40 -6.18 -18.25
N GLU A 180 27.23 -5.58 -18.44
CA GLU A 180 26.37 -5.89 -19.59
C GLU A 180 26.86 -5.16 -20.84
N VAL A 181 27.06 -5.90 -21.93
CA VAL A 181 27.48 -5.36 -23.24
C VAL A 181 26.27 -4.90 -24.05
N ALA A 182 25.09 -5.44 -23.75
CA ALA A 182 23.86 -5.09 -24.45
C ALA A 182 23.49 -3.63 -24.16
N THR A 183 23.20 -2.88 -25.23
CA THR A 183 22.75 -1.48 -25.15
C THR A 183 21.23 -1.36 -25.10
N GLU A 184 20.52 -2.48 -25.14
CA GLU A 184 19.07 -2.58 -25.20
C GLU A 184 18.60 -3.69 -24.27
N SER A 185 17.43 -3.51 -23.64
CA SER A 185 16.78 -4.59 -22.90
C SER A 185 16.23 -5.63 -23.85
N SER A 186 15.91 -6.82 -23.34
CA SER A 186 14.99 -7.71 -24.04
C SER A 186 13.52 -7.24 -23.87
N LEU A 187 12.57 -8.16 -24.01
CA LEU A 187 11.14 -7.90 -23.82
C LEU A 187 10.88 -7.18 -22.49
N ALA A 188 10.38 -5.96 -22.57
CA ALA A 188 9.98 -5.16 -21.42
C ALA A 188 8.45 -5.07 -21.34
N VAL A 189 7.91 -5.21 -20.14
CA VAL A 189 6.47 -5.09 -19.86
C VAL A 189 6.26 -3.90 -18.94
N MET A 190 5.62 -2.87 -19.45
CA MET A 190 5.23 -1.67 -18.73
C MET A 190 3.77 -1.78 -18.29
N LYS A 191 3.51 -1.64 -17.00
CA LYS A 191 2.17 -1.66 -16.40
C LYS A 191 1.89 -0.31 -15.75
N ILE A 192 0.86 0.37 -16.21
CA ILE A 192 0.42 1.66 -15.70
C ILE A 192 -0.93 1.44 -15.03
N GLN A 193 -0.93 1.43 -13.70
CA GLN A 193 -2.15 1.43 -12.90
C GLN A 193 -2.77 2.81 -12.99
N LEU A 194 -3.97 2.93 -13.56
CA LEU A 194 -4.67 4.21 -13.64
C LEU A 194 -5.29 4.60 -12.29
N PRO A 195 -5.38 5.91 -11.99
CA PRO A 195 -6.10 6.40 -10.82
C PRO A 195 -7.57 5.99 -10.84
N THR A 196 -8.17 5.88 -9.66
CA THR A 196 -9.60 5.59 -9.52
C THR A 196 -10.44 6.66 -10.23
N GLY A 197 -11.36 6.22 -11.09
CA GLY A 197 -12.22 7.11 -11.87
C GLY A 197 -11.58 7.67 -13.15
N VAL A 198 -10.36 7.26 -13.49
CA VAL A 198 -9.68 7.60 -14.73
C VAL A 198 -9.69 6.41 -15.69
N GLU A 199 -10.08 6.66 -16.94
CA GLU A 199 -10.16 5.66 -18.00
C GLU A 199 -9.30 6.06 -19.21
N PRO A 200 -8.60 5.11 -19.87
CA PRO A 200 -7.72 5.42 -20.99
C PRO A 200 -8.47 5.36 -22.33
N TYR A 201 -8.00 6.16 -23.30
CA TYR A 201 -8.33 5.95 -24.71
C TYR A 201 -7.33 4.98 -25.32
N LEU A 202 -7.60 3.68 -25.20
CA LEU A 202 -6.66 2.63 -25.60
C LEU A 202 -6.29 2.67 -27.10
N GLU A 203 -7.17 3.18 -27.95
CA GLU A 203 -6.91 3.34 -29.40
C GLU A 203 -5.74 4.28 -29.71
N ASP A 204 -5.42 5.22 -28.82
CA ASP A 204 -4.26 6.12 -29.01
C ASP A 204 -2.93 5.34 -28.96
N LEU A 205 -2.91 4.15 -28.34
CA LEU A 205 -1.72 3.30 -28.32
C LEU A 205 -1.44 2.62 -29.67
N ARG A 206 -2.45 2.56 -30.55
CA ARG A 206 -2.33 1.91 -31.85
C ARG A 206 -1.22 2.53 -32.71
N GLN A 207 -1.04 3.85 -32.62
CA GLN A 207 0.00 4.56 -33.36
C GLN A 207 1.42 4.10 -32.98
N PHE A 208 1.63 3.65 -31.74
CA PHE A 208 2.93 3.16 -31.29
C PHE A 208 3.18 1.70 -31.66
N ARG A 209 2.13 0.95 -32.04
CA ARG A 209 2.20 -0.45 -32.48
C ARG A 209 2.36 -0.55 -34.00
N ASP A 210 1.59 0.25 -34.73
CA ASP A 210 1.50 0.19 -36.20
C ASP A 210 2.59 1.03 -36.91
N ASP A 211 3.49 1.67 -36.15
CA ASP A 211 4.64 2.41 -36.69
C ASP A 211 5.71 1.48 -37.27
N GLU A 212 6.47 1.95 -38.26
CA GLU A 212 7.49 1.16 -38.96
C GLU A 212 8.70 0.84 -38.05
N GLU A 213 8.99 1.73 -37.08
CA GLU A 213 9.97 1.56 -36.00
C GLU A 213 9.30 1.24 -34.65
N SER A 214 8.11 0.64 -34.68
CA SER A 214 7.32 0.34 -33.48
C SER A 214 8.11 -0.48 -32.45
N LEU A 215 8.24 0.09 -31.25
CA LEU A 215 8.79 -0.57 -30.08
C LEU A 215 7.72 -1.33 -29.28
N VAL A 216 6.43 -1.02 -29.52
CA VAL A 216 5.30 -1.60 -28.79
C VAL A 216 4.72 -2.75 -29.59
N SER A 217 4.94 -3.98 -29.14
CA SER A 217 4.41 -5.17 -29.81
C SER A 217 2.97 -5.47 -29.43
N HIS A 218 2.57 -5.17 -28.20
CA HIS A 218 1.22 -5.44 -27.71
C HIS A 218 0.78 -4.46 -26.63
N TYR A 219 -0.53 -4.21 -26.54
CA TYR A 219 -1.11 -3.48 -25.43
C TYR A 219 -2.50 -4.02 -25.09
N GLU A 220 -2.85 -4.00 -23.81
CA GLU A 220 -4.17 -4.40 -23.32
C GLU A 220 -4.57 -3.59 -22.08
N LEU A 221 -5.87 -3.59 -21.79
CA LEU A 221 -6.43 -3.03 -20.56
C LEU A 221 -6.91 -4.17 -19.67
N GLN A 222 -6.29 -4.36 -18.51
CA GLN A 222 -6.69 -5.34 -17.51
C GLN A 222 -7.24 -4.62 -16.27
N GLY A 223 -8.57 -4.60 -16.14
CA GLY A 223 -9.23 -3.82 -15.08
C GLY A 223 -8.96 -2.32 -15.25
N SER A 224 -8.19 -1.74 -14.33
CA SER A 224 -7.72 -0.35 -14.39
C SER A 224 -6.21 -0.23 -14.66
N THR A 225 -5.54 -1.33 -15.04
CA THR A 225 -4.13 -1.34 -15.43
C THR A 225 -3.99 -1.39 -16.95
N VAL A 226 -3.30 -0.41 -17.54
CA VAL A 226 -2.84 -0.46 -18.93
C VAL A 226 -1.54 -1.25 -18.97
N ILE A 227 -1.50 -2.30 -19.78
CA ILE A 227 -0.33 -3.17 -19.96
C ILE A 227 0.20 -2.92 -21.37
N ILE A 228 1.48 -2.56 -21.48
CA ILE A 228 2.18 -2.29 -22.73
C ILE A 228 3.40 -3.21 -22.77
N GLN A 229 3.50 -4.02 -23.81
CA GLN A 229 4.63 -4.89 -24.09
C GLN A 229 5.50 -4.25 -25.16
N MET A 230 6.80 -4.18 -24.88
CA MET A 230 7.81 -3.62 -25.77
C MET A 230 8.86 -4.67 -26.08
N ASP A 231 9.23 -4.83 -27.34
CA ASP A 231 10.17 -5.88 -27.75
C ASP A 231 11.59 -5.62 -27.20
N TRP A 232 11.97 -4.35 -27.09
CA TRP A 232 13.22 -3.89 -26.51
C TRP A 232 13.10 -2.43 -26.04
N VAL A 233 14.00 -2.01 -25.15
CA VAL A 233 14.12 -0.61 -24.71
C VAL A 233 15.58 -0.16 -24.80
N PRO A 234 15.89 0.96 -25.47
CA PRO A 234 17.25 1.46 -25.61
C PRO A 234 17.79 2.06 -24.30
N SER A 235 19.12 1.97 -24.14
CA SER A 235 19.86 2.61 -23.06
C SER A 235 20.37 4.02 -23.37
N GLN A 236 20.23 4.49 -24.61
CA GLN A 236 20.72 5.80 -25.03
C GLN A 236 19.65 6.89 -24.90
N VAL A 237 18.41 6.57 -25.27
CA VAL A 237 17.28 7.51 -25.36
C VAL A 237 16.09 7.05 -24.52
N PHE A 238 15.23 8.00 -24.11
CA PHE A 238 13.94 7.67 -23.51
C PHE A 238 12.93 7.34 -24.60
N VAL A 239 12.22 6.23 -24.41
CA VAL A 239 11.07 5.85 -25.22
C VAL A 239 9.82 6.25 -24.45
N CYS A 240 9.00 7.10 -25.05
CA CYS A 240 7.80 7.64 -24.42
C CYS A 240 6.54 7.16 -25.14
N VAL A 241 5.57 6.68 -24.36
CA VAL A 241 4.24 6.31 -24.85
C VAL A 241 3.23 7.21 -24.17
N GLY A 242 2.42 7.89 -24.98
CA GLY A 242 1.43 8.85 -24.51
C GLY A 242 0.04 8.53 -25.05
N PHE A 243 -0.97 8.56 -24.19
CA PHE A 243 -2.36 8.34 -24.57
C PHE A 243 -3.30 9.25 -23.81
N ARG A 244 -4.45 9.60 -24.40
CA ARG A 244 -5.47 10.40 -23.72
C ARG A 244 -6.10 9.60 -22.59
N VAL A 245 -6.52 10.32 -21.56
CA VAL A 245 -7.32 9.79 -20.46
C VAL A 245 -8.59 10.63 -20.29
N ARG A 246 -9.66 10.00 -19.80
CA ARG A 246 -10.89 10.68 -19.38
C ARG A 246 -11.16 10.42 -17.92
N THR A 247 -11.66 11.44 -17.22
CA THR A 247 -12.15 11.28 -15.85
C THR A 247 -13.63 10.94 -15.90
N GLY A 248 -13.99 9.70 -15.60
CA GLY A 248 -15.38 9.25 -15.50
C GLY A 248 -16.07 9.82 -14.26
N PHE A 249 -15.37 9.84 -13.13
CA PHE A 249 -15.81 10.47 -11.88
C PHE A 249 -14.61 10.98 -11.09
N LYS A 250 -14.78 12.09 -10.37
CA LYS A 250 -13.74 12.65 -9.51
C LYS A 250 -13.77 11.98 -8.15
N VAL A 251 -12.59 11.63 -7.63
CA VAL A 251 -12.42 11.02 -6.31
C VAL A 251 -11.59 11.98 -5.47
N VAL A 252 -12.12 12.41 -4.32
CA VAL A 252 -11.36 13.20 -3.35
C VAL A 252 -10.49 12.25 -2.53
N GLY A 253 -9.19 12.54 -2.44
CA GLY A 253 -8.26 11.69 -1.72
C GLY A 253 -7.87 10.43 -2.48
N ALA A 254 -7.67 10.52 -3.79
CA ALA A 254 -7.12 9.40 -4.55
C ALA A 254 -5.72 9.03 -4.02
N THR A 255 -5.47 7.73 -3.82
CA THR A 255 -4.12 7.24 -3.54
C THR A 255 -3.25 7.36 -4.78
N GLU A 256 -1.94 7.50 -4.58
CA GLU A 256 -1.00 7.49 -5.68
C GLU A 256 -1.15 6.20 -6.51
N SER A 257 -1.12 6.39 -7.82
CA SER A 257 -1.09 5.33 -8.82
C SER A 257 0.33 4.86 -9.05
N TRP A 258 0.47 3.71 -9.70
CA TRP A 258 1.78 3.07 -9.87
C TRP A 258 2.07 2.79 -11.33
N ILE A 259 3.27 3.16 -11.77
CA ILE A 259 3.89 2.60 -12.96
C ILE A 259 4.90 1.54 -12.53
N SER A 260 4.94 0.43 -13.25
CA SER A 260 6.00 -0.56 -13.10
C SER A 260 6.49 -1.05 -14.46
N VAL A 261 7.79 -1.28 -14.57
CA VAL A 261 8.41 -1.90 -15.74
C VAL A 261 9.18 -3.12 -15.27
N THR A 262 9.02 -4.21 -15.99
CA THR A 262 9.69 -5.50 -15.72
C THR A 262 10.23 -6.10 -17.00
N GLU A 263 11.38 -6.73 -16.91
CA GLU A 263 11.89 -7.63 -17.94
C GLU A 263 11.61 -9.08 -17.49
N PRO A 264 10.63 -9.79 -18.08
CA PRO A 264 10.18 -11.09 -17.56
C PRO A 264 11.25 -12.19 -17.54
N GLN A 265 12.30 -12.07 -18.38
CA GLN A 265 13.39 -13.04 -18.44
C GLN A 265 14.38 -12.91 -17.27
N GLU A 266 14.43 -11.73 -16.62
CA GLU A 266 15.35 -11.45 -15.53
C GLU A 266 14.56 -11.06 -14.27
N LYS A 267 14.57 -11.93 -13.24
CA LYS A 267 14.03 -11.52 -11.95
C LYS A 267 14.97 -10.52 -11.29
N GLY A 268 14.38 -9.38 -10.91
CA GLY A 268 15.09 -8.29 -10.24
C GLY A 268 15.09 -6.98 -11.02
N SER A 269 14.56 -6.95 -12.25
CA SER A 269 14.42 -5.74 -13.05
C SER A 269 13.10 -4.98 -12.81
N LEU A 270 12.30 -5.38 -11.80
CA LEU A 270 11.06 -4.69 -11.45
C LEU A 270 11.41 -3.29 -10.93
N CYS A 271 11.21 -2.31 -11.79
CA CYS A 271 11.27 -0.90 -11.48
C CYS A 271 9.86 -0.39 -11.26
N SER A 272 9.59 0.35 -10.19
CA SER A 272 8.27 0.95 -9.96
C SER A 272 8.36 2.35 -9.41
N LYS A 273 7.41 3.19 -9.81
CA LYS A 273 7.33 4.59 -9.40
C LYS A 273 5.88 4.97 -9.16
N GLN A 274 5.67 5.80 -8.14
CA GLN A 274 4.36 6.34 -7.83
C GLN A 274 4.13 7.62 -8.63
N PHE A 275 2.88 7.85 -9.04
CA PHE A 275 2.46 9.09 -9.68
C PHE A 275 1.03 9.44 -9.26
N SER A 276 0.70 10.73 -9.31
CA SER A 276 -0.63 11.24 -8.99
C SER A 276 -1.10 12.16 -10.11
N SER A 277 -2.38 12.11 -10.46
CA SER A 277 -3.00 13.06 -11.38
C SER A 277 -3.43 14.36 -10.69
N GLU A 278 -3.54 14.37 -9.35
CA GLU A 278 -3.91 15.54 -8.56
C GLU A 278 -2.75 15.99 -7.67
N GLN A 279 -2.60 17.31 -7.54
CA GLN A 279 -1.77 17.93 -6.49
C GLN A 279 -2.43 17.83 -5.11
N GLN A 280 -3.73 17.55 -5.04
CA GLN A 280 -4.45 17.35 -3.78
C GLN A 280 -4.23 15.92 -3.26
N LYS A 281 -3.08 15.75 -2.63
CA LYS A 281 -2.74 14.56 -1.85
C LYS A 281 -3.77 14.41 -0.72
N LEU A 282 -4.19 13.17 -0.45
CA LEU A 282 -4.70 12.80 0.87
C LEU A 282 -3.55 13.05 1.85
N GLN A 283 -3.58 14.20 2.52
CA GLN A 283 -2.52 14.56 3.46
C GLN A 283 -2.65 13.65 4.67
N ARG A 284 -1.71 12.71 4.79
CA ARG A 284 -1.52 11.85 5.95
C ARG A 284 -0.46 12.49 6.82
N LEU A 285 -0.76 12.70 8.09
CA LEU A 285 0.28 13.05 9.06
C LEU A 285 0.82 11.74 9.63
N CYS A 286 2.08 11.45 9.34
CA CYS A 286 2.77 10.27 9.84
C CYS A 286 3.90 10.72 10.76
N VAL A 287 3.95 10.16 11.96
CA VAL A 287 5.11 10.24 12.85
C VAL A 287 5.60 8.80 13.05
N ASP A 288 6.85 8.55 12.69
CA ASP A 288 7.44 7.21 12.59
C ASP A 288 6.60 6.22 11.77
N HIS A 289 5.99 5.21 12.41
CA HIS A 289 5.22 4.14 11.77
C HIS A 289 3.69 4.31 11.95
N GLN A 290 3.25 5.36 12.64
CA GLN A 290 1.83 5.63 12.89
C GLN A 290 1.37 6.78 12.00
N CYS A 291 0.47 6.47 11.06
CA CYS A 291 -0.13 7.45 10.16
C CYS A 291 -1.59 7.68 10.54
N GLN A 292 -1.97 8.94 10.71
CA GLN A 292 -3.34 9.36 10.89
C GLN A 292 -3.87 9.95 9.58
N CYS A 293 -5.02 9.44 9.11
CA CYS A 293 -5.73 10.03 7.98
C CYS A 293 -6.65 11.14 8.49
N MET A 294 -6.60 12.32 7.86
CA MET A 294 -7.52 13.41 8.12
C MET A 294 -8.48 13.59 6.94
N THR A 295 -9.75 13.88 7.21
CA THR A 295 -10.73 14.17 6.15
C THR A 295 -10.36 15.44 5.38
N ALA A 296 -10.90 15.62 4.17
CA ALA A 296 -10.58 16.76 3.30
C ALA A 296 -10.98 18.12 3.92
N ALA A 297 -12.11 18.14 4.64
CA ALA A 297 -12.70 19.35 5.22
C ALA A 297 -12.05 19.75 6.56
N CYS A 298 -12.08 21.05 6.85
CA CYS A 298 -11.57 21.63 8.10
C CYS A 298 -12.61 21.57 9.21
N ALA A 299 -12.16 21.59 10.46
CA ALA A 299 -13.06 21.72 11.61
C ALA A 299 -13.90 23.00 11.57
N SER A 300 -15.09 22.89 12.15
CA SER A 300 -15.95 24.04 12.40
C SER A 300 -15.36 24.87 13.54
N TYR A 301 -15.18 26.17 13.32
CA TYR A 301 -14.58 27.08 14.30
C TYR A 301 -15.55 28.18 14.72
N ARG A 302 -15.68 28.40 16.03
CA ARG A 302 -16.47 29.47 16.65
C ARG A 302 -15.54 30.38 17.44
N GLY A 303 -14.98 31.40 16.76
CA GLY A 303 -14.01 32.33 17.34
C GLY A 303 -14.61 33.64 17.90
N THR A 304 -15.87 33.95 17.61
CA THR A 304 -16.52 35.20 18.04
C THR A 304 -17.48 34.94 19.20
N THR A 305 -17.44 35.81 20.21
CA THR A 305 -18.28 35.79 21.43
C THR A 305 -19.74 36.18 21.17
N THR A 306 -20.25 35.94 19.97
CA THR A 306 -21.63 36.27 19.58
C THR A 306 -22.60 35.24 20.17
N ASN A 307 -23.45 35.72 21.08
CA ASN A 307 -24.30 34.95 22.00
C ASN A 307 -25.53 34.28 21.34
N THR A 308 -25.38 33.68 20.15
CA THR A 308 -26.52 33.14 19.39
C THR A 308 -26.90 31.70 19.73
N LEU A 309 -26.06 30.98 20.48
CA LEU A 309 -26.29 29.57 20.82
C LEU A 309 -26.69 29.43 22.28
N THR A 310 -27.78 28.70 22.53
CA THR A 310 -28.25 28.42 23.89
C THR A 310 -27.46 27.27 24.52
N LEU A 311 -27.54 27.16 25.85
CA LEU A 311 -26.91 26.09 26.62
C LEU A 311 -27.40 24.71 26.15
N GLU A 312 -28.69 24.54 25.92
CA GLU A 312 -29.28 23.26 25.51
C GLU A 312 -28.75 22.79 24.17
N LYS A 313 -28.55 23.72 23.21
CA LYS A 313 -27.98 23.38 21.90
C LYS A 313 -26.52 22.92 22.01
N ARG A 314 -25.73 23.50 22.91
CA ARG A 314 -24.34 23.05 23.15
C ARG A 314 -24.32 21.64 23.71
N ILE A 315 -25.21 21.33 24.66
CA ILE A 315 -25.35 19.98 25.22
C ILE A 315 -25.79 19.00 24.13
N GLU A 316 -26.79 19.36 23.32
CA GLU A 316 -27.23 18.54 22.19
C GLU A 316 -26.08 18.24 21.24
N GLU A 317 -25.26 19.23 20.88
CA GLU A 317 -24.08 19.04 20.02
C GLU A 317 -23.03 18.13 20.65
N ILE A 318 -22.68 18.37 21.91
CA ILE A 318 -21.72 17.54 22.66
C ILE A 318 -22.21 16.10 22.75
N CYS A 319 -23.53 15.89 22.89
CA CYS A 319 -24.16 14.59 23.09
C CYS A 319 -24.58 13.87 21.80
N LYS A 320 -24.31 14.42 20.61
CA LYS A 320 -24.52 13.69 19.35
C LYS A 320 -23.72 12.39 19.35
N GLU A 321 -24.33 11.31 18.85
CA GLU A 321 -23.70 9.98 18.71
C GLU A 321 -22.34 10.01 17.99
N GLN A 322 -22.19 10.91 17.01
CA GLN A 322 -20.95 11.07 16.24
C GLN A 322 -19.79 11.69 17.04
N ILE A 323 -20.08 12.42 18.12
CA ILE A 323 -19.06 13.04 18.98
C ILE A 323 -18.66 12.02 20.04
N LYS A 324 -17.41 11.60 20.05
CA LYS A 324 -16.91 10.61 21.02
C LYS A 324 -16.28 11.24 22.26
N PHE A 325 -15.75 12.45 22.14
CA PHE A 325 -15.11 13.16 23.24
C PHE A 325 -15.38 14.66 23.17
N ALA A 326 -15.33 15.32 24.32
CA ALA A 326 -15.38 16.76 24.45
C ALA A 326 -14.52 17.21 25.64
N TYR A 327 -13.58 18.12 25.39
CA TYR A 327 -12.61 18.59 26.36
C TYR A 327 -12.56 20.12 26.38
N LYS A 328 -12.39 20.67 27.58
CA LYS A 328 -11.88 22.03 27.77
C LYS A 328 -10.37 21.95 27.88
N LEU A 329 -9.66 22.68 27.04
CA LEU A 329 -8.20 22.65 26.97
C LEU A 329 -7.59 24.04 26.84
N THR A 330 -6.34 24.17 27.26
CA THR A 330 -5.50 25.37 27.10
C THR A 330 -4.37 25.06 26.14
N VAL A 331 -4.25 25.83 25.05
CA VAL A 331 -3.15 25.67 24.07
C VAL A 331 -1.86 26.26 24.66
N THR A 332 -0.78 25.48 24.66
CA THR A 332 0.52 25.85 25.25
C THR A 332 1.55 26.25 24.21
N SER A 333 1.59 25.56 23.07
CA SER A 333 2.51 25.88 21.98
C SER A 333 1.97 25.42 20.63
N SER A 334 2.45 26.06 19.56
CA SER A 334 2.16 25.69 18.19
C SER A 334 3.44 25.42 17.39
N ALA A 335 3.40 24.44 16.49
CA ALA A 335 4.51 24.05 15.63
C ALA A 335 4.00 23.72 14.22
N ALA A 336 4.74 24.16 13.20
CA ALA A 336 4.49 23.78 11.82
C ALA A 336 5.21 22.46 11.50
N GLU A 337 4.46 21.45 11.06
CA GLU A 337 4.95 20.11 10.71
C GLU A 337 4.57 19.79 9.26
N GLY A 338 5.40 20.24 8.31
CA GLY A 338 5.16 20.05 6.87
C GLY A 338 3.89 20.78 6.40
N ASP A 339 2.92 20.00 5.90
CA ASP A 339 1.62 20.52 5.43
C ASP A 339 0.59 20.73 6.57
N PHE A 340 1.01 20.53 7.83
CA PHE A 340 0.15 20.58 9.01
C PHE A 340 0.63 21.60 10.06
N MET A 341 -0.30 22.02 10.90
CA MET A 341 -0.06 22.79 12.12
C MET A 341 -0.48 21.94 13.31
N THR A 342 0.47 21.66 14.20
CA THR A 342 0.27 20.90 15.43
C THR A 342 0.26 21.88 16.61
N TYR A 343 -0.76 21.79 17.46
CA TYR A 343 -0.92 22.58 18.66
C TYR A 343 -0.88 21.66 19.87
N THR A 344 0.09 21.87 20.74
CA THR A 344 0.16 21.18 22.01
C THR A 344 -0.77 21.90 22.99
N ALA A 345 -1.57 21.13 23.73
CA ALA A 345 -2.53 21.65 24.68
C ALA A 345 -2.61 20.80 25.94
N THR A 346 -2.96 21.42 27.06
CA THR A 346 -3.23 20.75 28.34
C THR A 346 -4.74 20.67 28.55
N VAL A 347 -5.23 19.47 28.89
CA VAL A 347 -6.66 19.26 29.20
C VAL A 347 -6.97 19.85 30.56
N ASP A 348 -7.81 20.88 30.61
CA ASP A 348 -8.26 21.48 31.87
C ASP A 348 -9.38 20.65 32.50
N GLN A 349 -10.38 20.28 31.69
CA GLN A 349 -11.56 19.54 32.14
C GLN A 349 -12.07 18.59 31.06
N VAL A 350 -12.51 17.40 31.48
CA VAL A 350 -13.19 16.43 30.60
C VAL A 350 -14.69 16.63 30.72
N LEU A 351 -15.34 16.98 29.61
CA LEU A 351 -16.79 17.23 29.57
C LEU A 351 -17.54 16.01 29.06
N ARG A 352 -17.00 15.32 28.06
CA ARG A 352 -17.49 14.02 27.60
C ARG A 352 -16.32 13.03 27.54
N PRO A 353 -16.29 12.02 28.44
CA PRO A 353 -15.26 10.99 28.39
C PRO A 353 -15.49 10.06 27.20
N SER A 354 -14.42 9.40 26.76
CA SER A 354 -14.46 8.43 25.67
C SER A 354 -13.83 7.11 26.12
N ASN A 355 -14.50 6.00 25.80
CA ASN A 355 -13.97 4.65 26.07
C ASN A 355 -12.69 4.36 25.26
N GLU A 356 -12.46 5.07 24.15
CA GLU A 356 -11.24 4.94 23.35
C GLU A 356 -10.06 5.76 23.92
N PHE A 357 -10.35 6.78 24.75
CA PHE A 357 -9.38 7.74 25.27
C PHE A 357 -9.47 7.86 26.81
N GLU A 358 -9.65 6.73 27.50
CA GLU A 358 -9.87 6.68 28.96
C GLU A 358 -8.70 7.26 29.78
N ALA A 359 -7.49 7.23 29.23
CA ALA A 359 -6.31 7.80 29.88
C ALA A 359 -6.25 9.33 29.81
N VAL A 360 -7.10 9.98 29.01
CA VAL A 360 -7.17 11.44 28.94
C VAL A 360 -7.95 11.98 30.14
N SER A 361 -7.23 12.68 31.02
CA SER A 361 -7.77 13.28 32.24
C SER A 361 -7.29 14.72 32.41
N SER A 362 -7.80 15.44 33.41
CA SER A 362 -7.33 16.80 33.73
C SER A 362 -5.82 16.79 33.99
N GLY A 363 -5.09 17.71 33.34
CA GLY A 363 -3.63 17.79 33.36
C GLY A 363 -2.92 16.97 32.28
N THR A 364 -3.62 16.17 31.48
CA THR A 364 -3.02 15.41 30.38
C THR A 364 -2.63 16.34 29.23
N GLU A 365 -1.45 16.15 28.66
CA GLU A 365 -0.97 16.88 27.48
C GLU A 365 -1.37 16.13 26.20
N VAL A 366 -1.98 16.85 25.26
CA VAL A 366 -2.54 16.32 24.01
C VAL A 366 -2.12 17.19 22.82
N ASP A 367 -2.12 16.59 21.63
CA ASP A 367 -1.83 17.29 20.38
C ASP A 367 -3.14 17.51 19.59
N LEU A 368 -3.38 18.73 19.13
CA LEU A 368 -4.41 19.06 18.16
C LEU A 368 -3.76 19.33 16.81
N VAL A 369 -4.24 18.67 15.76
CA VAL A 369 -3.62 18.79 14.43
C VAL A 369 -4.62 19.34 13.43
N LYS A 370 -4.27 20.42 12.75
CA LYS A 370 -5.02 20.92 11.59
C LYS A 370 -4.15 20.98 10.35
N LYS A 371 -4.76 21.01 9.17
CA LYS A 371 -4.04 21.28 7.92
C LYS A 371 -3.60 22.74 7.88
N ALA A 372 -2.42 23.02 7.33
CA ALA A 372 -1.94 24.39 7.13
C ALA A 372 -2.88 25.20 6.21
N THR A 373 -3.57 24.53 5.28
CA THR A 373 -4.58 25.15 4.40
C THR A 373 -5.89 25.53 5.11
N CYS A 374 -6.13 25.03 6.34
CA CYS A 374 -7.31 25.36 7.13
C CYS A 374 -7.10 26.68 7.89
N SER A 375 -7.35 27.80 7.20
CA SER A 375 -7.32 29.14 7.79
C SER A 375 -8.56 29.46 8.63
N SER A 376 -9.62 28.65 8.56
CA SER A 376 -10.87 28.87 9.30
C SER A 376 -10.73 28.63 10.80
N VAL A 377 -9.81 27.77 11.21
CA VAL A 377 -9.56 27.43 12.62
C VAL A 377 -8.33 28.21 13.08
N ASP A 378 -8.54 29.23 13.91
CA ASP A 378 -7.47 30.07 14.45
C ASP A 378 -7.26 29.79 15.94
N LEU A 379 -6.19 29.06 16.24
CA LEU A 379 -5.80 28.71 17.61
C LEU A 379 -4.59 29.55 17.99
N HIS A 380 -4.69 30.20 19.15
CA HIS A 380 -3.62 30.98 19.75
C HIS A 380 -3.13 30.35 21.05
N ASP A 381 -1.83 30.44 21.26
CA ASP A 381 -1.15 30.05 22.49
C ASP A 381 -1.70 30.83 23.70
N ASN A 382 -1.75 30.17 24.86
CA ASN A 382 -2.28 30.68 26.12
C ASN A 382 -3.78 31.07 26.09
N ARG A 383 -4.56 30.46 25.20
CA ARG A 383 -6.03 30.58 25.19
C ARG A 383 -6.72 29.25 25.44
N GLN A 384 -7.93 29.34 25.97
CA GLN A 384 -8.78 28.19 26.27
C GLN A 384 -9.77 27.93 25.15
N TYR A 385 -10.03 26.66 24.88
CA TYR A 385 -10.98 26.22 23.86
C TYR A 385 -11.79 25.03 24.36
N LEU A 386 -13.05 24.98 23.94
CA LEU A 386 -13.86 23.77 23.92
C LEU A 386 -13.56 23.04 22.59
N VAL A 387 -13.07 21.81 22.69
CA VAL A 387 -12.78 20.96 21.53
C VAL A 387 -13.55 19.65 21.68
N MET A 388 -14.32 19.32 20.66
CA MET A 388 -15.06 18.06 20.58
C MET A 388 -14.89 17.40 19.22
N GLY A 389 -14.88 16.07 19.19
CA GLY A 389 -14.61 15.32 17.96
C GLY A 389 -14.97 13.84 18.04
N SER A 390 -14.83 13.16 16.91
CA SER A 390 -15.19 11.75 16.72
C SER A 390 -14.01 10.78 16.77
N SER A 391 -12.77 11.28 16.58
CA SER A 391 -11.59 10.45 16.37
C SER A 391 -10.32 11.02 17.01
N GLY A 392 -9.36 10.14 17.25
CA GLY A 392 -8.07 10.47 17.85
C GLY A 392 -7.11 9.29 17.66
N SER A 393 -5.81 9.54 17.80
CA SER A 393 -4.79 8.50 17.71
C SER A 393 -3.81 8.62 18.87
N GLU A 394 -3.27 7.49 19.31
CA GLU A 394 -2.17 7.45 20.28
C GLU A 394 -0.85 7.49 19.52
N VAL A 395 0.00 8.46 19.84
CA VAL A 395 1.31 8.68 19.22
C VAL A 395 2.39 8.51 20.26
N THR A 396 3.42 7.72 19.95
CA THR A 396 4.60 7.56 20.80
C THR A 396 5.52 8.78 20.67
N HIS A 397 5.79 9.49 21.77
CA HIS A 397 6.67 10.65 21.80
C HIS A 397 7.62 10.58 23.01
N ASN A 398 8.94 10.55 22.76
CA ASN A 398 10.02 10.63 23.76
C ASN A 398 9.79 9.77 25.03
N ASN A 399 9.66 8.45 24.87
CA ASN A 399 9.41 7.44 25.93
C ASN A 399 8.05 7.50 26.65
N GLY A 400 7.10 8.31 26.17
CA GLY A 400 5.69 8.29 26.59
C GLY A 400 4.73 8.16 25.41
N PHE A 401 3.44 8.02 25.70
CA PHE A 401 2.37 8.12 24.71
C PHE A 401 1.60 9.42 24.90
N ARG A 402 1.19 10.04 23.79
CA ARG A 402 0.33 11.22 23.77
C ARG A 402 -0.85 10.98 22.86
N TYR A 403 -2.00 11.53 23.21
CA TYR A 403 -3.17 11.49 22.34
C TYR A 403 -3.16 12.67 21.38
N ARG A 404 -3.48 12.38 20.13
CA ARG A 404 -3.51 13.32 19.02
C ARG A 404 -4.89 13.35 18.38
N PHE A 405 -5.51 14.52 18.40
CA PHE A 405 -6.85 14.74 17.89
C PHE A 405 -6.81 15.56 16.59
N PRO A 406 -7.40 15.05 15.49
CA PRO A 406 -7.46 15.77 14.23
C PRO A 406 -8.58 16.80 14.27
N LEU A 407 -8.28 18.03 13.83
CA LEU A 407 -9.23 19.12 13.66
C LEU A 407 -9.75 19.14 12.22
N ASP A 408 -10.52 18.11 11.88
CA ASP A 408 -11.08 17.88 10.56
C ASP A 408 -12.62 18.04 10.55
N SER A 409 -13.35 17.55 9.52
CA SER A 409 -14.80 17.80 9.38
C SER A 409 -15.65 17.37 10.58
N ASP A 410 -15.16 16.43 11.37
CA ASP A 410 -15.90 15.85 12.49
C ASP A 410 -15.59 16.54 13.82
N ALA A 411 -14.69 17.53 13.81
CA ALA A 411 -14.30 18.31 14.97
C ALA A 411 -14.97 19.69 14.99
N LEU A 412 -15.28 20.14 16.20
CA LEU A 412 -15.75 21.50 16.47
C LEU A 412 -14.87 22.12 17.55
N VAL A 413 -14.43 23.35 17.27
CA VAL A 413 -13.59 24.16 18.15
C VAL A 413 -14.32 25.46 18.46
N GLU A 414 -14.57 25.72 19.73
CA GLU A 414 -15.20 26.95 20.22
C GLU A 414 -14.24 27.65 21.19
N LEU A 415 -14.00 28.95 20.97
CA LEU A 415 -13.15 29.75 21.86
C LEU A 415 -13.82 29.86 23.23
N TRP A 416 -13.10 29.46 24.28
CA TRP A 416 -13.58 29.65 25.64
C TRP A 416 -13.26 31.10 26.05
N PRO A 417 -14.27 31.94 26.32
CA PRO A 417 -14.07 33.36 26.57
C PRO A 417 -13.25 33.64 27.83
N THR A 418 -12.32 34.58 27.73
CA THR A 418 -11.54 35.16 28.83
C THR A 418 -11.60 36.68 28.75
N CYS A 419 -12.80 37.25 28.80
CA CYS A 419 -13.02 38.69 28.68
C CYS A 419 -13.74 39.29 29.90
N SER A 420 -13.52 40.59 30.12
CA SER A 420 -14.05 41.37 31.25
C SER A 420 -15.19 42.32 30.86
N SER A 421 -15.80 42.14 29.69
CA SER A 421 -16.94 42.94 29.23
C SER A 421 -18.27 42.32 29.71
N PRO A 422 -19.33 43.12 29.96
CA PRO A 422 -20.61 42.62 30.48
C PRO A 422 -21.30 41.61 29.56
N GLU A 423 -21.23 41.76 28.24
CA GLU A 423 -21.76 40.76 27.28
C GLU A 423 -20.97 39.44 27.30
N CYS A 424 -19.72 39.47 27.77
CA CYS A 424 -18.87 38.30 27.94
C CYS A 424 -19.12 37.59 29.27
N GLU A 425 -19.56 38.29 30.32
CA GLU A 425 -19.90 37.68 31.62
C GLU A 425 -21.05 36.69 31.51
N ASP A 426 -22.09 37.02 30.72
CA ASP A 426 -23.19 36.09 30.43
C ASP A 426 -22.70 34.84 29.69
N HIS A 427 -21.81 35.01 28.71
CA HIS A 427 -21.26 33.90 27.94
C HIS A 427 -20.32 33.02 28.78
N ILE A 428 -19.50 33.62 29.65
CA ILE A 428 -18.67 32.90 30.63
C ILE A 428 -19.55 32.09 31.58
N SER A 429 -20.65 32.68 32.06
CA SER A 429 -21.60 32.00 32.96
C SER A 429 -22.25 30.81 32.28
N GLN A 430 -22.70 30.94 31.03
CA GLN A 430 -23.25 29.83 30.24
C GLN A 430 -22.24 28.70 30.02
N MET A 431 -20.98 29.04 29.71
CA MET A 431 -19.94 28.03 29.48
C MET A 431 -19.53 27.33 30.80
N ALA A 432 -19.56 28.04 31.93
CA ALA A 432 -19.35 27.46 33.25
C ALA A 432 -20.50 26.53 33.65
N GLU A 433 -21.75 26.92 33.38
CA GLU A 433 -22.94 26.10 33.60
C GLU A 433 -22.91 24.82 32.74
N LEU A 434 -22.50 24.94 31.46
CA LEU A 434 -22.29 23.80 30.58
C LEU A 434 -21.30 22.80 31.18
N ALA A 435 -20.15 23.28 31.67
CA ALA A 435 -19.15 22.41 32.27
C ALA A 435 -19.70 21.67 33.50
N LEU A 436 -20.44 22.37 34.35
CA LEU A 436 -21.05 21.81 35.55
C LEU A 436 -22.13 20.77 35.22
N GLN A 437 -23.01 21.06 34.25
CA GLN A 437 -24.07 20.16 33.84
C GLN A 437 -23.53 18.88 33.20
N MET A 438 -22.50 19.00 32.35
CA MET A 438 -21.84 17.84 31.75
C MET A 438 -21.14 16.96 32.79
N GLN A 439 -20.59 17.54 33.87
CA GLN A 439 -19.98 16.77 34.96
C GLN A 439 -21.00 16.06 35.85
N LEU A 440 -22.18 16.66 36.09
CA LEU A 440 -23.19 16.12 37.01
C LEU A 440 -24.15 15.14 36.34
N VAL A 441 -24.60 15.46 35.13
CA VAL A 441 -25.65 14.71 34.41
C VAL A 441 -25.08 13.90 33.25
N GLY A 442 -24.03 14.41 32.61
CA GLY A 442 -23.49 13.84 31.38
C GLY A 442 -24.52 13.87 30.23
N CYS A 443 -24.28 13.04 29.21
CA CYS A 443 -25.28 12.82 28.17
C CYS A 443 -26.29 11.78 28.67
N SER A 444 -27.56 12.16 28.73
CA SER A 444 -28.65 11.20 28.96
C SER A 444 -28.68 10.19 27.80
N SER A 445 -28.58 8.91 28.14
CA SER A 445 -28.66 7.77 27.21
C SER A 445 -29.96 7.71 26.44
#